data_AF-M3FFT8-F1
#
_entry.id   AF-M3FFT8-F1
#
_cell.length_a   1.000
_cell.length_b   1.000
_cell.length_c   1.000
_cell.angle_alpha   90.00
_cell.angle_beta   90.00
_cell.angle_gamma   90.00
#
_symmetry.space_group_name_H-M   'P 1'
#
loop_
_entity.id
_entity.type
_entity.pdbx_description
1 polymer ?
#
loop_
_entity_poly.entity_id
_entity_poly.type
_entity_poly.pdbx_seq_one_letter_code
_entity_poly.pdbx_strand_id
1 'polypeptide(L)' 'MLLLVAVGVLFVEPVTRAEETAAWQLAGRIYGWWLLGGLVLFPVLGLTRALVVHLATMIATPPALFTLVVLGAVR' A
#
# COMPACT_ATOMS: atom_id res chain seq x y z
N MET A 1 7.36 -10.89 -2.95
CA MET A 1 8.73 -10.38 -2.76
C MET A 1 8.92 -9.10 -3.56
N LEU A 2 8.99 -9.15 -4.91
CA LEU A 2 9.07 -7.94 -5.77
C LEU A 2 7.98 -6.88 -5.53
N LEU A 3 6.76 -7.27 -5.11
CA LEU A 3 5.66 -6.34 -4.91
C LEU A 3 5.87 -5.35 -3.75
N LEU A 4 6.48 -5.77 -2.65
CA LEU A 4 6.71 -4.89 -1.48
C LEU A 4 7.85 -3.90 -1.73
N VAL A 5 8.86 -4.32 -2.50
CA VAL A 5 9.92 -3.45 -3.01
C VAL A 5 9.37 -2.49 -4.07
N ALA A 6 8.54 -2.98 -5.00
CA ALA A 6 7.93 -2.18 -6.06
C ALA A 6 6.94 -1.12 -5.54
N VAL A 7 6.27 -1.38 -4.42
CA VAL A 7 5.37 -0.43 -3.75
C VAL A 7 6.15 0.49 -2.78
N GLY A 8 7.48 0.37 -2.71
CA GLY A 8 8.36 1.25 -1.92
C GLY A 8 8.28 1.03 -0.40
N VAL A 9 7.70 -0.09 0.03
CA VAL A 9 7.49 -0.42 1.45
C VAL A 9 8.74 -1.08 2.05
N LEU A 10 9.54 -1.75 1.23
CA LEU A 10 10.83 -2.31 1.62
C LEU A 10 11.93 -1.76 0.71
N PHE A 11 12.97 -1.19 1.32
CA PHE A 11 14.20 -0.77 0.63
C PHE A 11 15.21 -1.91 0.46
N VAL A 12 14.97 -3.05 1.12
CA VAL A 12 15.83 -4.24 1.11
C VAL A 12 14.97 -5.49 0.94
N GLU A 13 15.37 -6.39 0.05
CA GLU A 13 14.72 -7.67 -0.18
C GLU A 13 14.91 -8.58 1.07
N PRO A 14 13.84 -9.07 1.71
CA PRO A 14 13.96 -9.96 2.87
C PRO A 14 14.58 -11.30 2.45
N VAL A 15 15.62 -11.72 3.15
CA VAL A 15 16.37 -12.95 2.85
C VAL A 15 15.90 -14.12 3.71
N THR A 16 15.13 -13.83 4.77
CA THR A 16 14.57 -14.84 5.69
C THR A 16 13.05 -14.72 5.83
N ARG A 17 12.39 -15.82 6.25
CA ARG A 17 10.94 -15.84 6.52
C ARG A 17 10.53 -14.92 7.67
N ALA A 18 11.40 -14.74 8.67
CA ALA A 18 11.16 -13.84 9.79
C ALA A 18 11.15 -12.38 9.32
N GLU A 19 12.11 -11.99 8.48
CA GLU A 19 12.16 -10.67 7.84
C GLU A 19 10.96 -10.43 6.93
N GLU A 20 10.55 -11.44 6.15
CA GLU A 20 9.35 -11.36 5.32
C GLU A 20 8.09 -11.07 6.18
N THR A 21 7.95 -11.76 7.31
CA THR A 21 6.81 -11.56 8.22
C THR A 21 6.84 -10.17 8.86
N ALA A 22 8.01 -9.73 9.33
CA ALA A 22 8.18 -8.39 9.91
C ALA A 22 7.88 -7.29 8.89
N ALA A 23 8.31 -7.49 7.64
CA ALA A 23 8.03 -6.61 6.52
C ALA A 23 6.52 -6.49 6.26
N TRP A 24 5.79 -7.62 6.19
CA TRP A 24 4.34 -7.60 6.01
C TRP A 24 3.62 -6.89 7.16
N GLN A 25 4.06 -7.12 8.41
CA GLN A 25 3.48 -6.44 9.57
C GLN A 25 3.72 -4.92 9.53
N LEU A 26 4.94 -4.50 9.18
CA LEU A 26 5.28 -3.08 9.05
C LEU A 26 4.48 -2.43 7.92
N ALA A 27 4.42 -3.09 6.75
CA ALA A 27 3.64 -2.67 5.59
C ALA A 27 2.17 -2.45 5.97
N GLY A 28 1.56 -3.45 6.61
CA GLY A 28 0.17 -3.39 7.06
C GLY A 28 -0.06 -2.25 8.05
N ARG A 29 0.89 -2.00 8.95
CA ARG A 29 0.79 -0.92 9.94
C ARG A 29 0.87 0.47 9.29
N ILE A 30 1.83 0.69 8.39
CA ILE A 30 1.97 1.95 7.64
C ILE A 30 0.70 2.20 6.81
N TYR A 31 0.28 1.19 6.07
CA TYR A 31 -0.90 1.27 5.21
C TYR A 31 -2.19 1.53 6.01
N GLY A 32 -2.35 0.84 7.14
CA GLY A 32 -3.48 1.04 8.06
C GLY A 32 -3.51 2.44 8.66
N TRP A 33 -2.37 2.97 9.12
CA TRP A 33 -2.31 4.33 9.64
C TRP A 33 -2.60 5.38 8.58
N TRP A 34 -2.14 5.18 7.35
CA TRP A 34 -2.45 6.07 6.24
C TRP A 34 -3.95 6.09 5.92
N LEU A 35 -4.59 4.92 5.89
CA LEU A 35 -6.04 4.79 5.69
C LEU A 35 -6.82 5.50 6.80
N LEU A 36 -6.48 5.22 8.05
CA LEU A 36 -7.13 5.83 9.21
C LEU A 36 -6.92 7.35 9.23
N GLY A 37 -5.72 7.81 8.89
CA GLY A 37 -5.40 9.23 8.78
C GLY A 37 -6.31 9.95 7.79
N GLY A 38 -6.48 9.41 6.57
CA GLY A 38 -7.40 9.98 5.59
C GLY A 38 -8.87 9.92 6.02
N LEU A 39 -9.29 8.79 6.59
CA LEU A 39 -10.66 8.60 7.11
C LEU A 39 -11.02 9.58 8.23
N VAL A 40 -10.07 9.97 9.07
CA VAL A 40 -10.32 10.93 10.15
C VAL A 40 -10.16 12.36 9.66
N LEU A 41 -9.05 12.67 8.97
CA LEU A 41 -8.68 14.04 8.64
C LEU A 41 -9.60 14.66 7.57
N PHE A 42 -9.94 13.93 6.51
CA PHE A 42 -10.71 14.52 5.40
C PHE A 42 -12.14 14.89 5.78
N PRO A 43 -12.91 14.08 6.53
CA PRO A 43 -14.22 14.49 7.04
C PRO A 43 -14.14 15.68 7.99
N VAL A 44 -13.16 15.70 8.90
CA VAL A 44 -12.97 16.80 9.87
C VAL A 44 -12.73 18.14 9.15
N LEU A 45 -12.03 18.11 8.02
CA LEU A 45 -11.78 19.29 7.18
C LEU A 45 -12.90 19.56 6.14
N GLY A 46 -13.97 18.77 6.11
CA GLY A 46 -15.06 18.91 5.14
C GLY A 46 -14.68 18.54 3.69
N LEU A 47 -13.59 17.78 3.50
CA LEU A 47 -13.01 17.47 2.20
C LEU A 47 -13.56 16.15 1.61
N THR A 48 -14.87 16.07 1.39
CA THR A 48 -15.55 14.84 0.93
C THR A 48 -14.97 14.28 -0.37
N ARG A 49 -14.64 15.15 -1.34
CA ARG A 49 -13.99 14.72 -2.60
C ARG A 49 -12.63 14.09 -2.35
N ALA A 50 -11.84 14.64 -1.43
CA ALA A 50 -10.52 14.10 -1.10
C ALA A 50 -10.65 12.74 -0.41
N LEU A 51 -11.65 12.56 0.48
CA LEU A 51 -11.95 11.27 1.10
C LEU A 51 -12.25 10.20 0.04
N VAL A 52 -13.13 10.50 -0.93
CA VAL A 52 -13.49 9.55 -1.99
C VAL A 52 -12.26 9.16 -2.82
N VAL A 53 -11.45 10.15 -3.24
CA VAL A 53 -10.22 9.89 -4.01
C VAL A 53 -9.21 9.10 -3.17
N HIS A 54 -9.07 9.39 -1.88
CA HIS A 54 -8.20 8.65 -0.98
C HIS A 54 -8.62 7.18 -0.85
N LEU A 55 -9.91 6.90 -0.63
CA LEU A 55 -10.41 5.53 -0.55
C LEU A 55 -10.27 4.80 -1.89
N ALA A 56 -10.60 5.47 -3.00
CA ALA A 56 -10.47 4.91 -4.33
C ALA A 56 -9.01 4.54 -4.64
N THR A 57 -8.06 5.41 -4.32
CA THR A 57 -6.63 5.15 -4.54
C THR A 57 -6.10 4.04 -3.63
N MET A 58 -6.48 4.02 -2.35
CA MET A 58 -6.15 2.93 -1.44
C MET A 58 -6.68 1.58 -1.97
N ILE A 59 -7.90 1.51 -2.49
CA ILE A 59 -8.46 0.24 -2.96
C ILE A 59 -7.91 -0.17 -4.33
N ALA A 60 -7.81 0.76 -5.27
CA ALA A 60 -7.49 0.46 -6.67
C ALA A 60 -5.99 0.30 -6.94
N THR A 61 -5.13 1.02 -6.21
CA THR A 61 -3.69 1.02 -6.47
C THR A 61 -3.02 -0.33 -6.21
N PRO A 62 -3.28 -1.05 -5.10
CA PRO A 62 -2.66 -2.35 -4.84
C PRO A 62 -2.92 -3.40 -5.94
N PRO A 63 -4.16 -3.66 -6.39
CA PRO A 63 -4.39 -4.60 -7.49
C PRO A 63 -3.85 -4.07 -8.83
N ALA A 64 -3.87 -2.75 -9.08
CA ALA A 64 -3.29 -2.19 -10.31
C ALA A 64 -1.76 -2.38 -10.38
N LEU A 65 -1.05 -2.13 -9.27
CA LEU A 65 0.39 -2.39 -9.21
C LEU A 65 0.69 -3.89 -9.30
N PHE A 66 -0.12 -4.73 -8.68
CA PHE A 66 -0.02 -6.18 -8.81
C PHE A 66 -0.17 -6.64 -10.25
N THR A 67 -1.21 -6.20 -10.96
CA THR A 67 -1.41 -6.57 -12.36
C THR A 67 -0.29 -6.07 -13.26
N LEU A 68 0.20 -4.84 -13.05
CA LEU A 68 1.33 -4.29 -13.81
C LEU A 68 2.61 -5.10 -13.61
N VAL A 69 2.93 -5.50 -12.38
CA VAL A 69 4.11 -6.34 -12.08
C VAL A 69 3.96 -7.72 -12.73
N VAL A 70 2.78 -8.35 -12.62
CA VAL A 70 2.53 -9.66 -13.25
C VAL A 70 2.64 -9.57 -14.77
N LEU A 71 2.03 -8.56 -15.40
CA LEU A 71 2.10 -8.35 -16.84
C LEU A 71 3.54 -8.06 -17.30
N GLY A 72 4.30 -7.29 -16.52
CA GLY A 72 5.70 -6.99 -16.80
C GLY A 72 6.62 -8.20 -16.66
N ALA A 73 6.31 -9.14 -15.76
CA ALA A 73 7.10 -10.36 -15.54
C ALA A 73 6.83 -11.46 -16.57
N VAL A 74 5.73 -11.38 -17.32
CA VAL A 74 5.32 -12.37 -18.34
C VAL A 74 5.76 -11.96 -19.76
N ARG A 75 6.28 -10.74 -19.94
CA ARG A 75 6.90 -10.28 -21.19
C ARG A 75 8.39 -10.57 -21.20
#